data_AF-A0A8H7WG31-F1
#
_entry.id   AF-A0A8H7WG31-F1
#
_cell.length_a   1.000
_cell.length_b   1.000
_cell.length_c   1.000
_cell.angle_alpha   90.00
_cell.angle_beta   90.00
_cell.angle_gamma   90.00
#
_symmetry.space_group_name_H-M   'P 1'
#
loop_
_entity.id
_entity.type
_entity.pdbx_description
1 polymer ?
#
loop_
_entity_poly.entity_id
_entity_poly.type
_entity_poly.pdbx_seq_one_letter_code
_entity_poly.pdbx_strand_id
1 'polypeptide(L)'
;MSIHISRRLISNSLAEIFTSYQLIDLTTFMPLLEAQYASSSDEPALECPARWAIVNAVLALGVRSKTAAGSEAAMSDVVDGFCRNGTAALPELLLDEPSLLTVQALLAMVMFAKGIPDVQAFIVFATNASRMLQLFSLESEFLGLIMELEDLEQYGKVCDCLSKFEREATDLMGQKTVTGTESAMF
;
A
#
# COMPACT_ATOMS: atom_id res chain seq x y z
N MET A 1 -8.90 14.49 9.19
CA MET A 1 -8.11 14.37 10.44
C MET A 1 -7.11 15.53 10.49
N SER A 2 -6.72 16.05 11.66
CA SER A 2 -5.68 17.10 11.73
C SER A 2 -4.28 16.51 11.58
N ILE A 3 -3.35 17.25 10.98
CA ILE A 3 -1.94 16.86 10.82
C ILE A 3 -1.29 16.45 12.15
N HIS A 4 -1.59 17.13 13.26
CA HIS A 4 -1.01 16.79 14.57
C HIS A 4 -1.43 15.40 15.07
N ILE A 5 -2.68 15.02 14.81
CA ILE A 5 -3.22 13.70 15.15
C ILE A 5 -2.57 12.65 14.26
N SER A 6 -2.51 12.89 12.94
CA SER A 6 -1.87 11.98 11.99
C SER A 6 -0.40 11.75 12.31
N ARG A 7 0.39 12.80 12.59
CA ARG A 7 1.80 12.66 12.99
C ARG A 7 1.96 11.76 14.21
N ARG A 8 1.16 11.99 15.25
CA ARG A 8 1.22 11.20 16.49
C ARG A 8 0.79 9.76 16.29
N LEU A 9 -0.26 9.53 15.50
CA LEU A 9 -0.69 8.18 15.13
C LEU A 9 0.47 7.43 14.49
N ILE A 10 1.04 7.99 13.42
CA ILE A 10 2.11 7.38 12.63
C ILE A 10 3.37 7.14 13.45
N SER A 11 3.83 8.12 14.23
CA SER A 11 5.01 7.94 15.09
C SER A 11 4.85 6.80 16.09
N ASN A 12 3.62 6.45 16.48
CA ASN A 12 3.34 5.39 17.44
C ASN A 12 2.94 4.06 16.79
N SER A 13 2.62 4.03 15.50
CA SER A 13 2.07 2.84 14.83
C SER A 13 2.95 2.31 13.69
N LEU A 14 3.77 3.14 13.04
CA LEU A 14 4.44 2.77 11.78
C LEU A 14 5.34 1.54 11.92
N ALA A 15 6.17 1.51 12.96
CA ALA A 15 7.05 0.38 13.25
C ALA A 15 6.25 -0.91 13.47
N GLU A 16 5.12 -0.84 14.18
CA GLU A 16 4.25 -1.99 14.43
C GLU A 16 3.60 -2.49 13.14
N ILE A 17 3.05 -1.59 12.31
CA ILE A 17 2.43 -1.91 11.02
C ILE A 17 3.43 -2.65 10.12
N PHE A 18 4.66 -2.15 10.04
CA PHE A 18 5.69 -2.63 9.11
C PHE A 18 6.71 -3.60 9.72
N THR A 19 6.43 -4.14 10.91
CA THR A 19 7.33 -5.07 11.62
C THR A 19 7.76 -6.25 10.73
N SER A 20 6.83 -6.79 9.94
CA SER A 20 7.07 -7.96 9.08
C SER A 20 7.43 -7.61 7.62
N TYR A 21 7.28 -6.34 7.25
CA TYR A 21 7.34 -5.82 5.89
C TYR A 21 7.91 -4.41 5.97
N GLN A 22 9.24 -4.26 5.99
CA GLN A 22 9.95 -2.97 6.11
C GLN A 22 9.79 -2.13 4.84
N LEU A 23 8.55 -1.74 4.53
CA LEU A 23 8.17 -1.11 3.28
C LEU A 23 8.57 0.35 3.22
N ILE A 24 8.48 1.06 4.33
CA ILE A 24 8.87 2.46 4.45
C ILE A 24 9.15 2.78 5.91
N ASP A 25 10.21 3.54 6.18
CA ASP A 25 10.57 3.98 7.52
C ASP A 25 9.91 5.34 7.88
N LEU A 26 10.04 5.73 9.15
CA LEU A 26 9.43 6.96 9.65
C LEU A 26 10.07 8.23 9.06
N THR A 27 11.37 8.22 8.80
CA THR A 27 12.09 9.36 8.24
C THR A 27 11.73 9.62 6.78
N THR A 28 11.40 8.57 6.03
CA THR A 28 10.91 8.65 4.65
C THR A 28 9.42 8.96 4.59
N PHE A 29 8.61 8.37 5.49
CA PHE A 29 7.16 8.56 5.46
C PHE A 29 6.71 9.93 6.01
N MET A 30 7.36 10.47 7.03
CA MET A 30 6.91 11.72 7.66
C MET A 30 6.90 12.93 6.70
N PRO A 31 7.91 13.15 5.83
CA PRO A 31 7.85 14.19 4.80
C PRO A 31 6.69 14.01 3.82
N LEU A 32 6.36 12.77 3.43
CA LEU A 32 5.21 12.49 2.55
C LEU A 32 3.88 12.89 3.21
N LEU A 33 3.73 12.58 4.50
CA LEU A 33 2.58 12.97 5.29
C LEU A 33 2.47 14.49 5.37
N GLU A 34 3.56 15.19 5.71
CA GLU A 34 3.58 16.64 5.82
C GLU A 34 3.25 17.31 4.48
N ALA A 35 3.83 16.81 3.37
CA ALA A 35 3.54 17.30 2.02
C ALA A 35 2.06 17.12 1.64
N GLN A 36 1.44 15.98 2.00
CA GLN A 36 0.02 15.76 1.72
C GLN A 36 -0.89 16.75 2.45
N TYR A 37 -0.54 17.15 3.68
CA TYR A 37 -1.30 18.14 4.45
C TYR A 37 -0.97 19.59 4.05
N ALA A 38 0.19 19.83 3.45
CA ALA A 38 0.60 21.14 2.95
C ALA A 38 0.08 21.45 1.54
N SER A 39 -0.29 20.43 0.75
CA SER A 39 -0.85 20.61 -0.58
C SER A 39 -2.13 21.44 -0.51
N SER A 40 -2.10 22.63 -1.09
CA SER A 40 -3.26 23.51 -1.25
C SER A 40 -4.05 23.21 -2.53
N SER A 41 -3.74 22.11 -3.22
CA SER A 41 -4.39 21.72 -4.46
C SER A 41 -5.82 21.26 -4.19
N ASP A 42 -6.74 21.64 -5.07
CA ASP A 42 -8.11 21.11 -5.07
C ASP A 42 -8.12 19.60 -5.39
N GLU A 43 -7.07 19.09 -6.05
CA GLU A 43 -6.93 17.68 -6.45
C GLU A 43 -5.53 17.13 -6.09
N PRO A 44 -5.23 16.89 -4.81
CA PRO A 44 -3.89 16.49 -4.35
C PRO A 44 -3.45 15.11 -4.85
N ALA A 45 -4.40 14.27 -5.25
CA ALA A 45 -4.15 12.96 -5.82
C ALA A 45 -3.52 13.02 -7.22
N LEU A 46 -3.83 14.05 -8.02
CA LEU A 46 -3.28 14.20 -9.37
C LEU A 46 -1.83 14.68 -9.37
N GLU A 47 -1.41 15.42 -8.34
CA GLU A 47 -0.05 15.94 -8.25
C GLU A 47 0.97 14.83 -7.96
N CYS A 48 0.59 13.88 -7.09
CA CYS A 48 1.43 12.73 -6.79
C CYS A 48 0.53 11.56 -6.31
N PRO A 49 0.05 10.72 -7.24
CA PRO A 49 -0.83 9.61 -6.93
C PRO A 49 -0.21 8.63 -5.92
N ALA A 50 1.10 8.36 -6.04
CA ALA A 50 1.82 7.46 -5.15
C ALA A 50 1.86 7.95 -3.70
N ARG A 51 2.15 9.24 -3.49
CA ARG A 51 2.09 9.88 -2.15
C ARG A 51 0.68 9.80 -1.58
N TRP A 52 -0.34 10.14 -2.38
CA TRP A 52 -1.72 10.09 -1.95
C TRP A 52 -2.13 8.69 -1.52
N ALA A 53 -1.83 7.69 -2.34
CA ALA A 53 -2.12 6.29 -2.11
C ALA A 53 -1.44 5.78 -0.82
N ILE A 54 -0.12 5.94 -0.69
CA ILE A 54 0.63 5.39 0.45
C ILE A 54 0.25 6.07 1.76
N VAL A 55 0.06 7.39 1.79
CA VAL A 55 -0.30 8.11 3.01
C VAL A 55 -1.67 7.68 3.50
N ASN A 56 -2.65 7.57 2.60
CA ASN A 56 -3.99 7.11 2.97
C ASN A 56 -3.97 5.64 3.46
N ALA A 57 -3.26 4.75 2.76
CA ALA A 57 -3.15 3.34 3.18
C ALA A 57 -2.49 3.19 4.56
N VAL A 58 -1.39 3.91 4.81
CA VAL A 58 -0.67 3.87 6.09
C VAL A 58 -1.47 4.51 7.22
N LEU A 59 -2.21 5.59 6.96
CA LEU A 59 -3.14 6.16 7.96
C LEU A 59 -4.26 5.17 8.30
N ALA A 60 -4.84 4.49 7.31
CA ALA A 60 -5.85 3.48 7.53
C ALA A 60 -5.31 2.31 8.38
N LEU A 61 -4.11 1.82 8.06
CA LEU A 61 -3.41 0.79 8.82
C LEU A 61 -3.09 1.23 10.24
N GLY A 62 -2.68 2.50 10.44
CA GLY A 62 -2.40 3.06 11.76
C GLY A 62 -3.64 3.20 12.63
N VAL A 63 -4.76 3.69 12.07
CA VAL A 63 -6.03 3.72 12.80
C VAL A 63 -6.44 2.31 13.19
N ARG A 64 -6.36 1.35 12.25
CA ARG A 64 -6.70 -0.04 12.51
C ARG A 64 -5.82 -0.66 13.60
N SER A 65 -4.50 -0.45 13.57
CA SER A 65 -3.57 -1.04 14.55
C SER A 65 -3.73 -0.45 15.96
N LYS A 66 -4.22 0.78 16.08
CA LYS A 66 -4.47 1.45 17.37
C LYS A 66 -5.93 1.39 17.81
N THR A 67 -6.80 0.75 17.04
CA THR A 67 -8.20 0.54 17.44
C THR A 67 -8.26 -0.54 18.52
N ALA A 68 -8.91 -0.23 19.65
CA ALA A 68 -9.12 -1.20 20.72
C ALA A 68 -10.10 -2.29 20.29
N ALA A 69 -9.89 -3.51 20.78
CA ALA A 69 -10.80 -4.64 20.53
C ALA A 69 -12.24 -4.29 20.95
N GLY A 70 -13.20 -4.50 20.06
CA GLY A 70 -14.60 -4.14 20.23
C GLY A 70 -14.97 -2.70 19.85
N SER A 71 -14.00 -1.90 19.39
CA SER A 71 -14.22 -0.52 18.89
C SER A 71 -14.09 -0.39 17.37
N GLU A 72 -13.97 -1.51 16.65
CA GLU A 72 -13.75 -1.55 15.20
C GLU A 72 -14.89 -0.85 14.44
N ALA A 73 -16.13 -1.11 14.84
CA ALA A 73 -17.30 -0.47 14.23
C ALA A 73 -17.28 1.06 14.38
N ALA A 74 -16.79 1.58 15.51
CA ALA A 74 -16.72 3.03 15.75
C ALA A 74 -15.64 3.72 14.90
N MET A 75 -14.60 2.97 14.50
CA MET A 75 -13.50 3.49 13.67
C MET A 75 -13.66 3.15 12.18
N SER A 76 -14.64 2.33 11.80
CA SER A 76 -14.83 1.86 10.42
C SER A 76 -14.92 3.02 9.43
N ASP A 77 -15.77 4.02 9.71
CA ASP A 77 -15.95 5.17 8.80
C ASP A 77 -14.64 5.91 8.50
N VAL A 78 -13.75 6.03 9.50
CA VAL A 78 -12.44 6.68 9.35
C VAL A 78 -11.52 5.82 8.49
N VAL A 79 -11.45 4.52 8.78
CA VAL A 79 -10.63 3.54 8.05
C VAL A 79 -11.10 3.43 6.60
N ASP A 80 -12.41 3.35 6.38
CA ASP A 80 -13.05 3.24 5.07
C ASP A 80 -12.85 4.52 4.26
N GLY A 81 -12.93 5.69 4.91
CA GLY A 81 -12.62 6.97 4.27
C GLY A 81 -11.20 7.02 3.71
N PHE A 82 -10.21 6.63 4.50
CA PHE A 82 -8.82 6.54 4.02
C PHE A 82 -8.66 5.49 2.91
N CYS A 83 -9.28 4.32 3.04
CA CYS A 83 -9.25 3.28 2.00
C CYS A 83 -9.80 3.79 0.66
N ARG A 84 -10.97 4.43 0.70
CA ARG A 84 -11.61 5.00 -0.50
C ARG A 84 -10.74 6.08 -1.13
N ASN A 85 -10.15 6.95 -0.33
CA ASN A 85 -9.25 7.99 -0.82
C ASN A 85 -8.00 7.40 -1.49
N GLY A 86 -7.37 6.40 -0.86
CA GLY A 86 -6.20 5.74 -1.45
C GLY A 86 -6.56 5.04 -2.77
N THR A 87 -7.64 4.26 -2.76
CA THR A 87 -8.10 3.51 -3.94
C THR A 87 -8.54 4.42 -5.08
N ALA A 88 -9.04 5.63 -4.78
CA ALA A 88 -9.42 6.61 -5.80
C ALA A 88 -8.23 7.06 -6.67
N ALA A 89 -7.01 7.02 -6.16
CA ALA A 89 -5.80 7.33 -6.92
C ALA A 89 -5.24 6.13 -7.70
N LEU A 90 -5.85 4.94 -7.60
CA LEU A 90 -5.36 3.74 -8.26
C LEU A 90 -5.25 3.89 -9.79
N PRO A 91 -6.26 4.43 -10.52
CA PRO A 91 -6.15 4.58 -11.97
C PRO A 91 -4.94 5.42 -12.38
N GLU A 92 -4.74 6.56 -11.74
CA GLU A 92 -3.62 7.47 -11.99
C GLU A 92 -2.31 6.82 -11.58
N LEU A 93 -2.26 6.18 -10.42
CA LEU A 93 -1.10 5.43 -9.94
C LEU A 93 -0.66 4.35 -10.93
N LEU A 94 -1.60 3.70 -11.62
CA LEU A 94 -1.30 2.63 -12.58
C LEU A 94 -0.84 3.14 -13.95
N LEU A 95 -1.13 4.40 -14.26
CA LEU A 95 -0.77 5.09 -15.50
C LEU A 95 0.49 5.97 -15.37
N ASP A 96 0.88 6.31 -14.13
CA ASP A 96 2.07 7.09 -13.82
C ASP A 96 3.38 6.32 -14.07
N GLU A 97 4.49 7.05 -14.10
CA GLU A 97 5.83 6.47 -14.24
C GLU A 97 6.11 5.48 -13.09
N PRO A 98 6.62 4.27 -13.39
CA PRO A 98 6.85 3.28 -12.36
C PRO A 98 7.95 3.79 -11.42
N SER A 99 7.65 3.82 -10.13
CA SER A 99 8.59 4.24 -9.09
C SER A 99 8.54 3.29 -7.91
N LEU A 100 9.62 3.26 -7.12
CA LEU A 100 9.64 2.47 -5.89
C LEU A 100 8.52 2.89 -4.92
N LEU A 101 8.18 4.19 -4.90
CA LEU A 101 7.07 4.73 -4.11
C LEU A 101 5.71 4.20 -4.58
N THR A 102 5.51 4.07 -5.89
CA THR A 102 4.31 3.46 -6.47
C THR A 102 4.16 2.01 -6.02
N VAL A 103 5.24 1.23 -6.03
CA VAL A 103 5.23 -0.16 -5.56
C VAL A 103 4.95 -0.23 -4.06
N GLN A 104 5.60 0.62 -3.24
CA GLN A 104 5.36 0.70 -1.80
C GLN A 104 3.90 1.07 -1.48
N ALA A 105 3.31 1.99 -2.24
CA ALA A 105 1.90 2.37 -2.11
C ALA A 105 0.97 1.17 -2.36
N LEU A 106 1.21 0.43 -3.44
CA LEU A 106 0.44 -0.77 -3.77
C LEU A 106 0.62 -1.86 -2.69
N LEU A 107 1.83 -2.07 -2.18
CA LEU A 107 2.08 -3.05 -1.12
C LEU A 107 1.41 -2.65 0.21
N ALA A 108 1.37 -1.36 0.55
CA ALA A 108 0.59 -0.86 1.68
C ALA A 108 -0.92 -1.11 1.49
N MET A 109 -1.43 -0.98 0.25
CA MET A 109 -2.81 -1.35 -0.08
C MET A 109 -3.05 -2.87 0.00
N VAL A 110 -2.09 -3.70 -0.36
CA VAL A 110 -2.16 -5.17 -0.15
C VAL A 110 -2.29 -5.49 1.34
N MET A 111 -1.45 -4.87 2.19
CA MET A 111 -1.53 -5.05 3.65
C MET A 111 -2.88 -4.63 4.22
N PHE A 112 -3.42 -3.53 3.71
CA PHE A 112 -4.75 -3.08 4.08
C PHE A 112 -5.83 -4.09 3.64
N ALA A 113 -5.77 -4.55 2.39
CA ALA A 113 -6.72 -5.48 1.78
C ALA A 113 -6.75 -6.84 2.51
N LYS A 114 -5.60 -7.29 3.01
CA LYS A 114 -5.48 -8.51 3.83
C LYS A 114 -6.34 -8.46 5.11
N GLY A 115 -6.64 -7.27 5.63
CA GLY A 115 -7.47 -7.08 6.82
C GLY A 115 -8.96 -6.89 6.56
N ILE A 116 -9.41 -6.97 5.30
CA ILE A 116 -10.83 -6.86 4.92
C ILE A 116 -11.28 -8.11 4.16
N PRO A 117 -12.58 -8.46 4.17
CA PRO A 117 -13.10 -9.64 3.48
C PRO A 117 -13.22 -9.44 1.96
N ASP A 118 -12.25 -8.76 1.33
CA ASP A 118 -12.18 -8.55 -0.12
C ASP A 118 -10.88 -9.16 -0.68
N VAL A 119 -10.96 -10.44 -1.00
CA VAL A 119 -9.86 -11.20 -1.62
C VAL A 119 -9.52 -10.66 -3.02
N GLN A 120 -10.47 -10.07 -3.74
CA GLN A 120 -10.21 -9.55 -5.08
C GLN A 120 -9.34 -8.31 -5.02
N ALA A 121 -9.62 -7.39 -4.10
CA ALA A 121 -8.78 -6.23 -3.86
C ALA A 121 -7.32 -6.64 -3.54
N PHE A 122 -7.14 -7.64 -2.67
CA PHE A 122 -5.82 -8.17 -2.33
C PHE A 122 -5.06 -8.64 -3.58
N ILE A 123 -5.69 -9.48 -4.41
CA ILE A 123 -5.08 -10.02 -5.63
C ILE A 123 -4.76 -8.88 -6.61
N VAL A 124 -5.70 -7.95 -6.84
CA VAL A 124 -5.51 -6.82 -7.75
C VAL A 124 -4.32 -5.96 -7.35
N PHE A 125 -4.21 -5.60 -6.06
CA PHE A 125 -3.08 -4.81 -5.58
C PHE A 125 -1.76 -5.56 -5.68
N ALA A 126 -1.73 -6.85 -5.34
CA ALA A 126 -0.52 -7.67 -5.42
C ALA A 126 -0.03 -7.84 -6.86
N THR A 127 -0.92 -8.14 -7.80
CA THR A 127 -0.59 -8.25 -9.23
C THR A 127 -0.09 -6.92 -9.80
N ASN A 128 -0.73 -5.81 -9.44
CA ASN A 128 -0.28 -4.50 -9.90
C ASN A 128 1.06 -4.08 -9.28
N ALA A 129 1.30 -4.40 -8.01
CA ALA A 129 2.60 -4.17 -7.37
C ALA A 129 3.72 -4.93 -8.10
N SER A 130 3.47 -6.19 -8.46
CA SER A 130 4.39 -7.00 -9.26
C SER A 130 4.67 -6.39 -10.62
N ARG A 131 3.62 -6.00 -11.34
CA ARG A 131 3.74 -5.34 -12.65
C ARG A 131 4.56 -4.05 -12.55
N MET A 132 4.28 -3.21 -11.56
CA MET A 132 4.96 -1.93 -11.39
C MET A 132 6.43 -2.10 -10.99
N LEU A 133 6.74 -3.10 -10.16
CA LEU A 133 8.12 -3.41 -9.83
C LEU A 133 8.90 -3.87 -11.08
N GLN A 134 8.32 -4.75 -11.89
CA GLN A 134 8.93 -5.20 -13.14
C GLN A 134 9.20 -4.03 -14.10
N LEU A 135 8.24 -3.12 -14.25
CA LEU A 135 8.43 -1.92 -15.09
C LEU A 135 9.54 -1.01 -14.55
N PHE A 136 9.56 -0.77 -13.24
CA PHE A 136 10.60 0.02 -12.59
C PHE A 136 11.99 -0.58 -12.79
N SER A 137 12.15 -1.90 -12.64
CA SER A 137 13.42 -2.60 -12.85
C SER A 137 13.89 -2.48 -14.30
N LEU A 138 12.98 -2.70 -15.26
CA LEU A 138 13.29 -2.60 -16.69
C LEU A 138 13.70 -1.18 -17.10
N GLU A 139 13.02 -0.17 -16.57
CA GLU A 139 13.36 1.23 -16.83
C GLU A 139 14.72 1.62 -16.24
N SER A 140 14.99 1.17 -15.01
CA SER A 140 16.29 1.38 -14.35
C SER A 140 17.44 0.74 -15.15
N GLU A 141 17.24 -0.49 -15.64
CA GLU A 141 18.19 -1.19 -16.51
C GLU A 141 18.38 -0.48 -17.86
N PHE A 142 17.28 -0.06 -18.50
CA PHE A 142 17.30 0.60 -19.80
C PHE A 142 18.04 1.95 -19.75
N LEU A 143 17.81 2.75 -18.70
CA LEU A 143 18.44 4.05 -18.51
C LEU A 143 19.88 3.93 -17.97
N GLY A 144 20.35 2.74 -17.62
CA GLY A 144 21.67 2.51 -17.03
C GLY A 144 21.84 3.20 -15.68
N LEU A 145 20.75 3.37 -14.93
CA LEU A 145 20.76 4.07 -13.65
C LEU A 145 21.38 3.16 -12.59
N ILE A 146 22.44 3.66 -11.94
CA ILE A 146 22.98 3.04 -10.73
C ILE A 146 22.11 3.51 -9.56
N MET A 147 21.39 2.58 -8.95
CA MET A 147 20.68 2.85 -7.70
C MET A 147 21.69 3.18 -6.60
N GLU A 148 21.41 4.20 -5.80
CA GLU A 148 22.18 4.46 -4.59
C GLU A 148 22.07 3.26 -3.63
N LEU A 149 23.03 3.09 -2.72
CA LEU A 149 23.04 1.93 -1.81
C LEU A 149 21.77 1.87 -0.94
N GLU A 150 21.27 3.03 -0.52
CA GLU A 150 20.03 3.14 0.27
C GLU A 150 18.81 2.71 -0.55
N ASP A 151 18.71 3.17 -1.80
CA ASP A 151 17.65 2.76 -2.73
C ASP A 151 17.71 1.27 -3.05
N LEU A 152 18.91 0.70 -3.18
CA LEU A 152 19.09 -0.73 -3.45
C LEU A 152 18.65 -1.60 -2.27
N GLU A 153 18.99 -1.17 -1.04
CA GLU A 153 18.52 -1.85 0.17
C GLU A 153 16.98 -1.81 0.24
N GLN A 154 16.40 -0.63 -0.02
CA GLN A 154 14.95 -0.46 0.01
C GLN A 154 14.24 -1.26 -1.09
N TYR A 155 14.84 -1.33 -2.28
CA TYR A 155 14.38 -2.18 -3.38
C TYR A 155 14.38 -3.66 -2.99
N GLY A 156 15.43 -4.15 -2.33
CA GLY A 156 15.49 -5.52 -1.80
C GLY A 156 14.35 -5.82 -0.83
N LYS A 157 14.06 -4.90 0.11
CA LYS A 157 12.94 -5.02 1.06
C LYS A 157 11.58 -5.08 0.36
N VAL A 158 11.41 -4.29 -0.70
CA VAL A 158 10.19 -4.28 -1.52
C VAL A 158 10.01 -5.60 -2.26
N CYS A 159 11.07 -6.14 -2.88
CA CYS A 159 11.07 -7.46 -3.53
C CYS A 159 10.69 -8.58 -2.56
N ASP A 160 11.29 -8.60 -1.37
CA ASP A 160 10.99 -9.59 -0.33
C ASP A 160 9.54 -9.52 0.14
N CYS A 161 9.02 -8.30 0.29
CA CYS A 161 7.63 -8.07 0.68
C CYS A 161 6.66 -8.57 -0.40
N LEU A 162 6.90 -8.19 -1.67
CA LEU A 162 6.07 -8.59 -2.79
C LEU A 162 6.03 -10.12 -2.92
N SER A 163 7.20 -10.79 -2.84
CA SER A 163 7.30 -12.25 -2.96
C SER A 163 6.44 -13.00 -1.93
N LYS A 164 6.30 -12.44 -0.72
CA LYS A 164 5.41 -13.00 0.32
C LYS A 164 3.94 -12.86 -0.08
N PHE A 165 3.53 -11.71 -0.60
CA PHE A 165 2.15 -11.47 -1.01
C PHE A 165 1.77 -12.19 -2.30
N GLU A 166 2.68 -12.36 -3.25
CA GLU A 166 2.45 -13.14 -4.46
C GLU A 166 2.18 -14.61 -4.15
N ARG A 167 2.91 -15.18 -3.19
CA ARG A 167 2.66 -16.54 -2.70
C ARG A 167 1.26 -16.66 -2.10
N GLU A 168 0.89 -15.72 -1.23
CA GLU A 168 -0.44 -15.68 -0.62
C GLU A 168 -1.56 -15.49 -1.67
N ALA A 169 -1.34 -14.62 -2.66
CA ALA A 169 -2.30 -14.42 -3.76
C ALA A 169 -2.48 -15.69 -4.58
N THR A 170 -1.39 -16.42 -4.84
CA THR A 170 -1.41 -17.70 -5.55
C THR A 170 -2.20 -18.76 -4.78
N ASP A 171 -1.97 -18.86 -3.48
CA ASP A 171 -2.70 -19.80 -2.61
C ASP A 171 -4.21 -19.49 -2.60
N LEU A 172 -4.59 -18.21 -2.50
CA LEU A 172 -5.99 -17.77 -2.53
C LEU A 172 -6.67 -18.03 -3.88
N MET A 173 -5.96 -17.81 -5.00
CA MET A 173 -6.47 -18.13 -6.34
C MET A 173 -6.66 -19.64 -6.53
N GLY A 174 -5.74 -20.46 -6.00
CA GLY A 174 -5.83 -21.92 -6.03
C GLY A 174 -6.99 -22.49 -5.21
N GLN A 175 -7.35 -21.86 -4.08
CA GLN A 175 -8.52 -22.26 -3.30
C GLN A 175 -9.84 -21.93 -4.02
N LYS A 176 -9.91 -20.77 -4.69
CA LYS A 176 -11.11 -20.34 -5.42
C LYS A 176 -11.46 -21.28 -6.59
N THR A 177 -10.45 -21.78 -7.31
CA THR A 177 -10.67 -22.74 -8.40
C THR A 177 -11.21 -24.07 -7.92
N VAL A 178 -10.76 -24.58 -6.77
CA VAL A 178 -11.24 -25.83 -6.15
C VAL A 178 -12.69 -25.71 -5.66
N THR A 179 -13.05 -24.62 -4.97
CA THR A 179 -14.42 -24.40 -4.49
C THR A 179 -15.43 -24.12 -5.59
N GLY A 180 -14.99 -23.51 -6.70
CA GLY A 180 -15.84 -23.25 -7.87
C GLY A 180 -16.23 -24.52 -8.63
N THR A 181 -15.36 -25.54 -8.65
CA THR A 181 -15.67 -26.85 -9.24
C THR A 181 -16.65 -27.68 -8.42
N GLU A 182 -16.65 -27.57 -7.09
CA GLU A 182 -17.62 -28.29 -6.24
C GLU A 182 -19.02 -27.67 -6.30
N SER A 183 -19.13 -26.34 -6.44
CA SER A 183 -20.44 -25.65 -6.51
C SER A 183 -21.15 -25.79 -7.87
N ALA A 184 -20.46 -26.30 -8.90
CA ALA A 184 -21.03 -26.60 -10.21
C ALA A 184 -21.50 -28.06 -10.36
N MET A 185 -21.38 -28.87 -9.30
CA MET A 185 -21.74 -30.29 -9.28
C MET A 185 -23.03 -30.58 -8.48
N PHE A 186 -23.80 -29.55 -8.12
CA PHE A 186 -25.12 -29.67 -7.47
C PHE A 186 -26.19 -28.81 -8.14
#